data_AF-A0A9X6NKC5-F1
#
_entry.id   AF-A0A9X6NKC5-F1
#
_cell.length_a   1.000
_cell.length_b   1.000
_cell.length_c   1.000
_cell.angle_alpha   90.00
_cell.angle_beta   90.00
_cell.angle_gamma   90.00
#
_symmetry.space_group_name_H-M   'P 1'
#
loop_
_entity.id
_entity.type
_entity.pdbx_description
1 polymer ?
#
loop_
_entity_poly.entity_id
_entity_poly.type
_entity_poly.pdbx_seq_one_letter_code
_entity_poly.pdbx_strand_id
1 'polypeptide(L)'
;MLLNRTFNLQIGPAHMLAGGQTENSHIANTFNFLLGTFQPYLASIANPSDDRFLWERVPNATWFDRDALPPNEPPCGFDGLSRACLGAGSARFSLTLGLCISLAFGLAIVTGTTLWYGCT
;
A
#
# COMPACT_ATOMS: atom_id res chain seq x y z
N MET A 1 7.24 -19.33 37.33
CA MET A 1 6.94 -18.84 35.97
C MET A 1 5.88 -19.74 35.35
N LEU A 2 4.87 -19.16 34.70
CA LEU A 2 3.69 -19.85 34.12
C LEU A 2 3.81 -20.02 32.58
N LEU A 3 5.03 -20.28 32.08
CA LEU A 3 5.32 -20.36 30.64
C LEU A 3 5.07 -21.78 30.11
N ASN A 4 4.65 -21.90 28.84
CA ASN A 4 4.40 -23.17 28.13
C ASN A 4 3.47 -24.12 28.90
N ARG A 5 2.30 -23.61 29.30
CA ARG A 5 1.29 -24.37 30.06
C ARG A 5 -0.12 -24.07 29.58
N THR A 6 -0.98 -25.08 29.67
CA THR A 6 -2.40 -24.96 29.37
C THR A 6 -3.19 -24.90 30.68
N PHE A 7 -4.18 -24.02 30.72
CA PHE A 7 -5.07 -23.79 31.85
C PHE A 7 -6.51 -23.95 31.36
N ASN A 8 -7.38 -24.57 32.17
CA ASN A 8 -8.81 -24.60 31.87
C ASN A 8 -9.47 -23.39 32.53
N LEU A 9 -9.99 -22.49 31.70
CA LEU A 9 -10.73 -21.30 32.13
C LEU A 9 -12.22 -21.50 31.83
N GLN A 10 -13.07 -20.60 32.35
CA GLN A 10 -14.50 -20.58 32.02
C GLN A 10 -14.78 -20.38 30.53
N ILE A 11 -13.82 -19.78 29.81
CA ILE A 11 -13.86 -19.55 28.36
C ILE A 11 -13.29 -20.72 27.54
N GLY A 12 -12.90 -21.82 28.20
CA GLY A 12 -12.25 -22.97 27.57
C GLY A 12 -10.75 -23.11 27.91
N PRO A 13 -10.05 -24.05 27.27
CA PRO A 13 -8.62 -24.25 27.47
C PRO A 13 -7.84 -23.05 26.89
N ALA A 14 -6.99 -22.43 27.70
CA ALA A 14 -6.09 -21.37 27.31
C ALA A 14 -4.64 -21.84 27.44
N HIS A 15 -3.85 -21.69 26.38
CA HIS A 15 -2.43 -22.04 26.39
C HIS A 15 -1.58 -20.78 26.46
N MET A 16 -0.54 -20.80 27.30
CA MET A 16 0.48 -19.75 27.38
C MET A 16 1.70 -20.18 26.57
N LEU A 17 2.00 -19.44 25.51
CA LEU A 17 3.18 -19.62 24.67
C LEU A 17 4.47 -19.37 25.45
N ALA A 18 5.59 -19.83 24.89
CA ALA A 18 6.91 -19.70 25.49
C ALA A 18 7.33 -18.23 25.71
N GLY A 19 6.87 -17.32 24.84
CA GLY A 19 7.05 -15.87 24.97
C GLY A 19 6.19 -15.19 26.04
N GLY A 20 5.36 -15.93 26.78
CA GLY A 20 4.47 -15.39 27.82
C GLY A 20 3.19 -14.75 27.29
N GLN A 21 2.85 -14.99 26.03
CA GLN A 21 1.57 -14.59 25.43
C GLN A 21 0.56 -15.74 25.47
N THR A 22 -0.72 -15.42 25.59
CA THR A 22 -1.79 -16.41 25.42
C THR A 22 -1.96 -16.77 23.95
N GLU A 23 -2.10 -18.06 23.66
CA GLU A 23 -2.55 -18.60 22.37
C GLU A 23 -4.00 -18.19 22.14
N ASN A 24 -4.20 -16.98 21.60
CA ASN A 24 -5.51 -16.46 21.26
C ASN A 24 -5.81 -16.70 19.79
N SER A 25 -7.01 -17.22 19.49
CA SER A 25 -7.55 -17.25 18.14
C SER A 25 -8.18 -15.89 17.81
N HIS A 26 -7.61 -15.19 16.84
CA HIS A 26 -8.17 -13.98 16.26
C HIS A 26 -8.99 -14.35 15.02
N ILE A 27 -10.23 -13.87 14.96
CA ILE A 27 -11.11 -14.07 13.82
C ILE A 27 -11.54 -12.70 13.31
N ALA A 28 -11.28 -12.42 12.03
CA ALA A 28 -11.85 -11.28 11.34
C ALA A 28 -13.06 -11.73 10.52
N ASN A 29 -14.20 -11.09 10.75
CA ASN A 29 -15.44 -11.38 10.05
C ASN A 29 -15.65 -10.40 8.88
N THR A 30 -16.26 -10.89 7.81
CA THR A 30 -16.81 -10.08 6.72
C THR A 30 -18.34 -10.11 6.74
N PHE A 31 -18.98 -9.13 6.11
CA PHE A 31 -20.43 -9.15 5.91
C PHE A 31 -20.76 -9.87 4.60
N ASN A 32 -21.57 -10.93 4.66
CA ASN A 32 -22.08 -11.64 3.49
C ASN A 32 -23.39 -10.99 3.04
N PHE A 33 -23.37 -10.31 1.89
CA PHE A 33 -24.53 -9.61 1.35
C PHE A 33 -25.65 -10.53 0.85
N LEU A 34 -25.34 -11.77 0.44
CA LEU A 34 -26.35 -12.74 -0.01
C LEU A 34 -27.15 -13.30 1.16
N LEU A 35 -26.48 -13.55 2.28
CA LEU A 35 -27.06 -14.16 3.47
C LEU A 35 -27.45 -13.14 4.54
N GLY A 36 -27.06 -11.87 4.40
CA GLY A 36 -27.33 -10.80 5.37
C GLY A 36 -26.67 -11.02 6.74
N THR A 37 -25.56 -11.77 6.79
CA THR A 37 -24.93 -12.20 8.05
C THR A 37 -23.42 -11.98 8.04
N PHE A 38 -22.83 -11.79 9.22
CA PHE A 38 -21.38 -11.79 9.38
C PHE A 38 -20.84 -13.21 9.36
N GLN A 39 -19.77 -13.43 8.59
CA GLN A 39 -19.11 -14.72 8.45
C GLN A 39 -17.60 -14.59 8.63
N PRO A 40 -16.92 -15.59 9.20
CA PRO A 40 -15.46 -15.59 9.32
C PRO A 40 -14.79 -15.48 7.95
N TYR A 41 -13.80 -14.59 7.84
CA TYR A 41 -13.01 -14.40 6.63
C TYR A 41 -11.52 -14.71 6.83
N LEU A 42 -10.96 -14.26 7.94
CA LEU A 42 -9.57 -14.55 8.31
C LEU A 42 -9.58 -15.15 9.70
N ALA A 43 -8.85 -16.25 9.87
CA ALA A 43 -8.58 -16.83 11.17
C ALA A 43 -7.07 -16.88 11.40
N SER A 44 -6.64 -16.50 12.60
CA SER A 44 -5.26 -16.72 13.01
C SER A 44 -5.09 -18.17 13.44
N ILE A 45 -4.15 -18.86 12.82
CA ILE A 45 -3.63 -20.15 13.27
C ILE A 45 -2.39 -19.85 14.12
N ALA A 46 -2.44 -20.26 15.38
CA ALA A 46 -1.26 -20.27 16.22
C ALA A 46 -0.32 -21.38 15.75
N ASN A 47 0.95 -21.05 15.52
CA ASN A 47 1.97 -22.05 15.33
C ASN A 47 2.56 -22.40 16.71
N PRO A 48 2.40 -23.62 17.24
CA PRO A 48 2.93 -23.96 18.56
C PRO A 48 4.46 -23.98 18.62
N SER A 49 5.13 -23.91 17.46
CA SER A 49 6.60 -23.97 17.34
C SER A 49 7.28 -22.60 17.29
N ASP A 50 6.54 -21.54 16.94
CA ASP A 50 7.05 -20.18 16.76
C ASP A 50 6.01 -19.20 17.30
N ASP A 51 6.41 -18.13 18.00
CA ASP A 51 5.52 -17.04 18.46
C ASP A 51 4.92 -16.21 17.28
N ARG A 52 4.62 -16.85 16.14
CA ARG A 52 4.10 -16.27 14.91
C ARG A 52 2.65 -16.67 14.70
N PHE A 53 1.83 -15.68 14.37
CA PHE A 53 0.46 -15.87 13.92
C PHE A 53 0.45 -16.06 12.40
N LEU A 54 -0.06 -17.20 11.94
CA LEU A 54 -0.36 -17.42 10.53
C LEU A 54 -1.81 -17.02 10.28
N TRP A 55 -2.09 -16.34 9.18
CA TRP A 55 -3.46 -15.99 8.81
C TRP A 55 -3.92 -16.89 7.67
N GLU A 56 -4.97 -17.67 7.90
CA GLU A 56 -5.61 -18.45 6.86
C GLU A 56 -6.85 -17.71 6.35
N ARG A 57 -6.96 -17.61 5.02
CA ARG A 57 -8.16 -17.10 4.36
C ARG A 57 -9.20 -18.21 4.35
N VAL A 58 -10.32 -17.95 5.02
CA VAL A 58 -11.51 -18.80 4.91
C VAL A 58 -12.16 -18.51 3.55
N PRO A 59 -12.38 -19.52 2.69
CA PRO A 59 -12.97 -19.31 1.38
C PRO A 59 -14.41 -18.76 1.49
N ASN A 60 -14.82 -17.95 0.50
CA ASN A 60 -16.18 -17.39 0.27
C ASN A 60 -16.51 -15.98 0.83
N ALA A 61 -15.52 -15.16 1.20
CA ALA A 61 -15.79 -13.75 1.45
C ALA A 61 -15.84 -12.94 0.15
N THR A 62 -17.02 -12.47 -0.20
CA THR A 62 -17.22 -11.55 -1.30
C THR A 62 -17.09 -10.10 -0.82
N TRP A 63 -16.41 -9.28 -1.61
CA TRP A 63 -16.35 -7.83 -1.45
C TRP A 63 -17.02 -7.20 -2.66
N PHE A 64 -18.27 -6.72 -2.50
CA PHE A 64 -19.06 -6.06 -3.55
C PHE A 64 -18.95 -6.77 -4.92
N ASP A 65 -19.38 -8.03 -4.97
CA ASP A 65 -19.41 -8.91 -6.16
C ASP A 65 -18.05 -9.43 -6.67
N ARG A 66 -16.97 -9.29 -5.89
CA ARG A 66 -15.65 -9.88 -6.22
C ARG A 66 -15.07 -10.67 -5.05
N ASP A 67 -14.36 -11.75 -5.33
CA ASP A 67 -13.64 -12.56 -4.33
C ASP A 67 -12.28 -11.97 -3.90
N ALA A 68 -12.01 -10.72 -4.29
CA ALA A 68 -10.78 -10.01 -4.02
C ALA A 68 -11.04 -8.80 -3.13
N LEU A 69 -10.24 -8.66 -2.08
CA LEU A 69 -10.17 -7.42 -1.31
C LEU A 69 -9.72 -6.27 -2.21
N PRO A 70 -10.16 -5.03 -1.90
CA PRO A 70 -9.61 -3.87 -2.57
C PRO A 70 -8.09 -3.83 -2.34
N PRO A 71 -7.32 -3.31 -3.31
CA PRO A 71 -5.91 -3.07 -3.11
C PRO A 71 -5.70 -2.12 -1.91
N ASN A 72 -4.59 -2.31 -1.20
CA ASN A 72 -4.20 -1.47 -0.08
C ASN A 72 -3.89 -0.02 -0.49
N GLU A 73 -3.62 0.22 -1.77
CA GLU A 73 -3.35 1.52 -2.36
C GLU A 73 -4.19 1.72 -3.63
N PRO A 74 -4.73 2.93 -3.87
CA PRO A 74 -5.41 3.23 -5.13
C PRO A 74 -4.49 3.04 -6.34
N PRO A 75 -5.02 2.70 -7.54
CA PRO A 75 -4.21 2.55 -8.74
C PRO A 75 -3.37 3.78 -9.09
N CYS A 76 -3.84 4.97 -8.73
CA CYS A 76 -3.14 6.22 -8.97
C CYS A 76 -2.15 6.62 -7.87
N GLY A 77 -1.99 5.81 -6.82
CA GLY A 77 -1.35 6.22 -5.57
C GLY A 77 -2.27 7.12 -4.74
N PHE A 78 -1.94 7.31 -3.47
CA PHE A 78 -2.70 8.20 -2.59
C PHE A 78 -2.61 9.68 -3.01
N ASP A 79 -1.52 10.06 -3.65
CA ASP A 79 -1.25 11.41 -4.14
C ASP A 79 -1.69 11.63 -5.60
N GLY A 80 -2.13 10.57 -6.29
CA GLY A 80 -2.48 10.62 -7.71
C GLY A 80 -1.28 10.71 -8.65
N LEU A 81 -0.04 10.64 -8.15
CA LEU A 81 1.20 10.83 -8.91
C LEU A 81 1.87 9.50 -9.29
N SER A 82 1.18 8.37 -9.13
CA SER A 82 1.73 7.09 -9.60
C SER A 82 1.89 7.07 -11.13
N ARG A 83 2.86 6.28 -11.62
CA ARG A 83 3.12 6.11 -13.06
C ARG A 83 1.90 5.61 -13.84
N ALA A 84 0.99 4.89 -13.20
CA ALA A 84 -0.21 4.34 -13.83
C ALA A 84 -1.19 5.44 -14.28
N CYS A 85 -1.24 6.57 -13.54
CA CYS A 85 -2.18 7.67 -13.81
C CYS A 85 -1.50 8.93 -14.37
N LEU A 86 -0.17 9.00 -14.36
CA LEU A 86 0.62 10.05 -15.03
C LEU A 86 0.65 9.94 -16.57
N GLY A 87 -0.31 9.24 -17.18
CA GLY A 87 -0.36 8.97 -18.62
C GLY A 87 -0.20 10.24 -19.47
N ALA A 88 0.85 10.27 -20.29
CA ALA A 88 1.13 11.09 -21.49
C ALA A 88 0.95 12.62 -21.49
N GLY A 89 0.29 13.23 -20.50
CA GLY A 89 -0.10 14.65 -20.51
C GLY A 89 0.53 15.52 -19.43
N SER A 90 1.23 14.92 -18.46
CA SER A 90 2.12 15.71 -17.60
C SER A 90 3.34 16.06 -18.45
N ALA A 91 3.29 17.24 -19.08
CA ALA A 91 4.44 17.83 -19.75
C ALA A 91 5.57 17.92 -18.71
N ARG A 92 6.36 16.86 -18.60
CA ARG A 92 7.59 16.85 -17.82
C ARG A 92 8.38 18.00 -18.40
N PHE A 93 8.54 19.07 -17.63
CA PHE A 93 9.37 20.18 -18.02
C PHE A 93 10.74 19.61 -18.37
N SER A 94 11.03 19.53 -19.67
CA SER A 94 12.30 19.01 -20.14
C SER A 94 13.32 20.09 -19.86
N LEU A 95 14.08 19.89 -18.80
CA LEU A 95 15.10 20.83 -18.34
C LEU A 95 16.08 21.15 -19.48
N THR A 96 16.37 20.16 -20.33
CA THR A 96 17.14 20.30 -21.57
C THR A 96 16.50 21.27 -22.57
N LEU A 97 15.20 21.17 -22.79
CA LEU A 97 14.47 22.00 -23.76
C LEU A 97 14.35 23.45 -23.25
N GLY A 98 14.14 23.64 -21.94
CA GLY A 98 14.19 24.95 -21.29
C GLY A 98 15.58 25.60 -21.36
N LEU A 99 16.65 24.82 -21.19
CA LEU A 99 18.04 25.30 -21.31
C LEU A 99 18.39 25.71 -22.74
N CYS A 100 17.96 24.92 -23.75
CA CYS A 100 18.22 25.26 -25.15
C CYS A 100 17.55 26.57 -25.56
N ILE A 101 16.29 26.80 -25.15
CA ILE A 101 15.56 28.04 -25.47
C ILE A 101 16.23 29.24 -24.80
N SER A 102 16.59 29.13 -23.52
CA SER A 102 17.24 30.23 -22.79
C SER A 102 18.62 30.58 -23.35
N LEU A 103 19.43 29.59 -23.73
CA LEU A 103 20.71 29.82 -24.40
C LEU A 103 20.55 30.47 -25.78
N ALA A 104 19.57 30.03 -26.57
CA ALA A 104 19.31 30.60 -27.91
C ALA A 104 18.90 32.08 -27.83
N PHE A 105 18.02 32.43 -26.89
CA PHE A 105 17.64 33.82 -26.64
C PHE A 105 18.83 34.65 -26.13
N GLY A 106 19.63 34.11 -25.21
CA GLY A 106 20.83 34.79 -24.72
C GLY A 106 21.83 35.08 -25.84
N LEU A 107 22.10 34.10 -26.70
CA LEU A 107 22.98 34.26 -27.86
C LEU A 107 22.45 35.29 -28.86
N ALA A 108 21.14 35.29 -29.15
CA ALA A 108 20.54 36.25 -30.07
C ALA A 108 20.63 37.71 -29.56
N ILE A 109 20.50 37.92 -28.26
CA ILE A 109 20.64 39.25 -27.65
C ILE A 109 22.11 39.70 -27.70
N VAL A 110 23.05 38.80 -27.39
CA VAL A 110 24.49 39.13 -27.42
C VAL A 110 24.97 39.43 -28.84
N THR A 111 24.56 38.64 -29.84
CA THR A 111 24.93 38.89 -31.24
C THR A 111 24.25 40.14 -31.78
N GLY A 112 22.97 40.36 -31.46
CA GLY A 112 22.25 41.57 -31.85
C GLY A 112 22.87 42.85 -31.27
N THR A 113 23.26 42.83 -29.99
CA THR A 113 23.91 43.98 -29.34
C THR A 113 25.32 44.21 -29.88
N THR A 114 26.14 43.17 -30.05
CA THR A 114 27.49 43.32 -30.61
C THR A 114 27.49 43.82 -32.05
N LEU A 115 26.56 43.36 -32.89
CA LEU A 115 26.37 43.89 -34.25
C LEU A 115 25.88 45.34 -34.25
N TRP A 116 25.01 45.71 -33.32
CA TRP A 116 24.52 47.09 -33.18
C TRP A 116 25.64 48.06 -32.79
N TYR A 117 26.43 47.70 -31.77
CA TYR A 117 27.56 48.53 -31.31
C TYR A 117 28.78 48.49 -32.25
N GLY A 118 28.91 47.47 -33.10
CA GLY A 118 30.01 47.36 -34.07
C GLY A 118 29.79 48.14 -35.38
N CYS A 119 28.55 48.57 -35.66
CA CYS A 119 28.19 49.34 -36.87
C CYS A 119 28.02 50.85 -36.62
N THR A 120 28.28 51.33 -35.40
CA THR A 120 28.36 52.76 -35.02
C THR A 120 29.79 53.13 -34.70
#